data_AF-P92633-F1
#
_entry.id   AF-P92633-F1
#
_cell.length_a   1.000
_cell.length_b   1.000
_cell.length_c   1.000
_cell.angle_alpha   90.00
_cell.angle_beta   90.00
_cell.angle_gamma   90.00
#
_symmetry.space_group_name_H-M   'P 1'
#
loop_
_entity.id
_entity.type
_entity.pdbx_description
1 polymer ?
#
loop_
_entity_poly.entity_id
_entity_poly.type
_entity_poly.pdbx_seq_one_letter_code
_entity_poly.pdbx_strand_id
1 'polypeptide(L)'
;LTASVGALFLTAGWASWFHGYGVLCCLLGVLLIVLTMVQWWRDISREGCFQGLHTHMVCTGLRWGMILFIVSEICFFFAFFWAYFHSSLSVTVDLGFCW
;
A
#
# COMPACT_ATOMS: atom_id res chain seq x y z
N LEU A 1 -10.13 -13.40 -1.46
CA LEU A 1 -9.70 -14.14 -2.67
C LEU A 1 -9.55 -13.22 -3.89
N THR A 2 -10.57 -12.41 -4.21
CA THR A 2 -10.47 -11.42 -5.31
C THR A 2 -9.35 -10.39 -5.10
N ALA A 3 -9.18 -9.88 -3.88
CA ALA A 3 -8.09 -8.94 -3.56
C ALA A 3 -6.69 -9.58 -3.69
N SER A 4 -6.52 -10.82 -3.22
CA SER A 4 -5.24 -11.55 -3.34
C SER A 4 -4.91 -11.90 -4.79
N VAL A 5 -5.92 -12.23 -5.61
CA VAL A 5 -5.76 -12.43 -7.05
C VAL A 5 -5.44 -11.11 -7.76
N GLY A 6 -6.08 -10.01 -7.37
CA GLY A 6 -5.75 -8.67 -7.87
C GLY A 6 -4.31 -8.26 -7.57
N ALA A 7 -3.83 -8.51 -6.35
CA ALA A 7 -2.43 -8.27 -5.97
C ALA A 7 -1.44 -9.12 -6.77
N LEU A 8 -1.75 -10.39 -7.02
CA LEU A 8 -0.94 -11.28 -7.87
C LEU A 8 -0.86 -10.76 -9.31
N PHE A 9 -2.00 -10.38 -9.90
CA PHE A 9 -2.02 -9.80 -11.24
C PHE A 9 -1.29 -8.46 -11.31
N LEU A 10 -1.36 -7.64 -10.26
CA LEU A 10 -0.63 -6.38 -10.21
C LEU A 10 0.89 -6.62 -10.21
N THR A 11 1.40 -7.48 -9.34
CA THR A 11 2.85 -7.74 -9.24
C THR A 11 3.39 -8.44 -10.49
N ALA A 12 2.69 -9.46 -10.98
CA ALA A 12 3.05 -10.12 -12.24
C ALA A 12 2.93 -9.16 -13.45
N GLY A 13 1.94 -8.27 -13.44
CA GLY A 13 1.72 -7.27 -14.48
C GLY A 13 2.78 -6.18 -14.53
N TRP A 14 3.29 -5.73 -13.37
CA TRP A 14 4.45 -4.84 -13.33
C TRP A 14 5.70 -5.53 -13.86
N ALA A 15 5.94 -6.77 -13.46
CA ALA A 15 7.06 -7.56 -13.99
C ALA A 15 6.93 -7.74 -15.52
N SER A 16 5.75 -8.09 -16.03
CA SER A 16 5.54 -8.25 -17.48
C SER A 16 5.73 -6.96 -18.25
N TRP A 17 5.29 -5.83 -17.69
CA TRP A 17 5.46 -4.51 -18.31
C TRP A 17 6.93 -4.13 -18.40
N PHE A 18 7.71 -4.27 -17.31
CA PHE A 18 9.13 -3.93 -17.31
C PHE A 18 9.97 -4.80 -18.26
N HIS A 19 9.49 -6.01 -18.60
CA HIS A 19 10.14 -6.89 -19.57
C HIS A 19 9.54 -6.80 -20.99
N GLY A 20 8.64 -5.84 -21.26
CA GLY A 20 8.11 -5.59 -22.60
C GLY A 20 6.99 -6.53 -23.08
N TYR A 21 6.47 -7.40 -22.22
CA TYR A 21 5.40 -8.36 -22.57
C TYR A 21 3.98 -7.75 -22.56
N GLY A 22 3.85 -6.46 -22.22
CA GLY A 22 2.59 -5.69 -22.27
C GLY A 22 2.01 -5.33 -20.90
N VAL A 23 1.00 -4.46 -20.94
CA VAL A 23 0.43 -3.78 -19.75
C VAL A 23 -0.91 -4.37 -19.30
N LEU A 24 -1.54 -5.22 -20.12
CA LEU A 24 -2.90 -5.74 -19.89
C LEU A 24 -3.04 -6.40 -18.50
N CYS A 25 -2.06 -7.22 -18.11
CA CYS A 25 -2.05 -7.90 -16.81
C CYS A 25 -2.04 -6.90 -15.63
N CYS A 26 -1.26 -5.82 -15.75
CA CYS A 26 -1.21 -4.76 -14.74
C CYS A 26 -2.55 -4.02 -14.63
N LEU A 27 -3.16 -3.64 -15.76
CA LEU A 27 -4.45 -2.96 -15.78
C LEU A 27 -5.57 -3.81 -15.15
N LEU A 28 -5.59 -5.11 -15.44
CA LEU A 28 -6.53 -6.04 -14.81
C LEU A 28 -6.30 -6.14 -13.30
N GLY A 29 -5.04 -6.20 -12.85
CA GLY A 29 -4.68 -6.19 -11.42
C GLY A 29 -5.19 -4.95 -10.70
N VAL A 30 -4.92 -3.76 -11.26
CA VAL A 30 -5.42 -2.47 -10.72
C VAL A 30 -6.94 -2.45 -10.65
N LEU A 31 -7.63 -2.84 -11.72
CA LEU A 31 -9.09 -2.87 -11.77
C LEU A 31 -9.69 -3.78 -10.69
N LEU A 32 -9.13 -4.98 -10.51
CA LEU A 32 -9.58 -5.91 -9.47
C LEU A 32 -9.37 -5.33 -8.07
N ILE A 33 -8.21 -4.73 -7.79
CA ILE A 33 -7.92 -4.14 -6.47
C ILE A 33 -8.92 -3.00 -6.18
N VAL A 34 -9.13 -2.07 -7.13
CA VAL A 34 -10.08 -0.95 -6.95
C VAL A 34 -11.49 -1.46 -6.70
N LEU A 35 -11.98 -2.42 -7.49
CA LEU A 35 -13.31 -2.98 -7.29
C LEU A 35 -13.45 -3.64 -5.91
N THR A 36 -12.43 -4.36 -5.46
CA THR A 36 -12.46 -5.00 -4.13
C THR A 36 -12.43 -3.98 -2.99
N MET A 37 -11.64 -2.90 -3.10
CA MET A 37 -11.61 -1.84 -2.07
C MET A 37 -12.98 -1.15 -1.95
N VAL A 38 -13.59 -0.79 -3.09
CA VAL A 38 -14.90 -0.13 -3.09
C VAL A 38 -15.99 -1.03 -2.51
N GLN A 39 -16.03 -2.31 -2.89
CA GLN A 39 -17.01 -3.25 -2.35
C GLN A 39 -16.80 -3.49 -0.85
N TRP A 40 -15.54 -3.64 -0.42
CA TRP A 40 -15.22 -3.89 0.98
C TRP A 40 -15.56 -2.70 1.87
N TRP A 41 -15.17 -1.47 1.51
CA TRP A 41 -15.50 -0.29 2.31
C TRP A 41 -17.00 0.00 2.36
N ARG A 42 -17.72 -0.28 1.26
CA ARG A 42 -19.18 -0.22 1.26
C ARG A 42 -19.77 -1.18 2.30
N ASP A 43 -19.24 -2.41 2.37
CA ASP A 43 -19.76 -3.42 3.29
C ASP A 43 -19.39 -3.12 4.75
N ILE A 44 -18.18 -2.65 5.04
CA ILE A 44 -17.81 -2.13 6.38
C ILE A 44 -18.74 -0.98 6.80
N SER A 45 -19.04 -0.06 5.88
CA SER A 45 -19.95 1.06 6.16
C SER A 45 -21.36 0.56 6.49
N ARG A 46 -21.80 -0.53 5.86
CA ARG A 46 -23.10 -1.16 6.16
C ARG A 46 -23.11 -1.88 7.49
N GLU A 47 -22.05 -2.61 7.82
CA GLU A 47 -21.87 -3.28 9.11
C GLU A 47 -21.90 -2.27 10.26
N GLY A 48 -21.25 -1.11 10.08
CA GLY A 48 -21.23 -0.04 11.07
C GLY A 48 -22.55 0.72 11.18
N CYS A 49 -23.07 1.27 10.07
CA CYS A 49 -24.19 2.22 10.10
C CYS A 49 -25.56 1.54 10.10
N PHE A 50 -25.76 0.51 9.27
CA PHE A 50 -27.09 -0.09 9.08
C PHE A 50 -27.32 -1.32 9.94
N GLN A 51 -26.27 -2.08 10.29
CA GLN A 51 -26.38 -3.29 11.11
C GLN A 51 -25.98 -3.09 12.58
N GLY A 52 -25.31 -1.98 12.90
CA GLY A 52 -24.92 -1.65 14.27
C GLY A 52 -23.88 -2.59 14.90
N LEU A 53 -23.07 -3.28 14.09
CA LEU A 53 -22.12 -4.30 14.56
C LEU A 53 -20.86 -3.70 15.22
N HIS A 54 -20.65 -2.39 15.08
CA HIS A 54 -19.51 -1.67 15.64
C HIS A 54 -19.70 -1.35 17.13
N THR A 55 -19.62 -2.38 17.98
CA THR A 55 -19.63 -2.21 19.44
C THR A 55 -18.42 -1.38 19.91
N HIS A 56 -18.45 -0.90 21.16
CA HIS A 56 -17.35 -0.09 21.72
C HIS A 56 -15.98 -0.77 21.58
N MET A 57 -15.91 -2.09 21.85
CA MET A 57 -14.68 -2.87 21.73
C MET A 57 -14.18 -2.93 20.27
N VAL A 58 -15.07 -3.12 19.30
CA VAL A 58 -14.72 -3.10 17.86
C VAL A 58 -14.21 -1.73 17.45
N CYS A 59 -14.88 -0.64 17.86
CA CYS A 59 -14.44 0.73 17.60
C CYS A 59 -13.09 1.07 18.22
N THR A 60 -12.77 0.54 19.41
CA THR A 60 -11.42 0.67 19.97
C THR A 60 -10.39 -0.11 19.18
N GLY A 61 -10.73 -1.31 18.70
CA GLY A 61 -9.86 -2.11 17.83
C GLY A 61 -9.55 -1.42 16.50
N LEU A 62 -10.55 -0.84 15.84
CA LEU A 62 -10.37 -0.08 14.60
C LEU A 62 -9.46 1.15 14.79
N ARG A 63 -9.59 1.85 15.94
CA ARG A 63 -8.71 2.97 16.30
C ARG A 63 -7.27 2.53 16.45
N TRP A 64 -7.01 1.45 17.17
CA TRP A 64 -5.66 0.89 17.30
C TRP A 64 -5.12 0.41 15.95
N GLY A 65 -5.95 -0.24 15.12
CA GLY A 65 -5.57 -0.64 13.76
C GLY A 65 -5.11 0.54 12.90
N MET A 66 -5.84 1.66 12.94
CA MET A 66 -5.45 2.86 12.20
C MET A 66 -4.15 3.48 12.73
N ILE A 67 -3.97 3.53 14.06
CA ILE A 67 -2.72 4.02 14.67
C ILE A 67 -1.53 3.17 14.19
N LEU A 68 -1.64 1.84 14.25
CA LEU A 68 -0.57 0.94 13.82
C LEU A 68 -0.29 1.05 12.32
N PHE A 69 -1.33 1.20 11.49
CA PHE A 69 -1.18 1.45 10.05
C PHE A 69 -0.42 2.76 9.76
N ILE A 70 -0.77 3.86 10.43
CA ILE A 70 -0.04 5.14 10.30
C ILE A 70 1.41 4.99 10.76
N VAL A 71 1.66 4.27 11.86
CA VAL A 71 3.02 4.01 12.35
C VAL A 71 3.84 3.23 11.29
N SER A 72 3.25 2.25 10.61
CA SER A 72 3.95 1.56 9.52
C SER A 72 4.30 2.48 8.34
N GLU A 73 3.43 3.43 8.00
CA GLU A 73 3.72 4.43 6.94
C GLU A 73 4.84 5.38 7.36
N ILE A 74 4.89 5.81 8.63
CA ILE A 74 6.01 6.62 9.15
C ILE A 74 7.34 5.87 9.00
N CYS A 75 7.36 4.57 9.33
CA CYS A 75 8.55 3.73 9.15
C CYS A 75 8.92 3.54 7.67
N PHE A 76 7.93 3.43 6.78
CA PHE A 76 8.17 3.38 5.33
C PHE A 76 8.86 4.65 4.83
N PHE A 77 8.40 5.84 5.23
CA PHE A 77 9.06 7.10 4.89
C PHE A 77 10.43 7.25 5.55
N PHE A 78 10.59 6.77 6.78
CA PHE A 78 11.89 6.76 7.47
C PHE A 78 12.98 6.07 6.66
N ALA A 79 12.66 4.98 5.94
CA ALA A 79 13.62 4.30 5.07
C ALA A 79 14.14 5.18 3.92
N PHE A 80 13.29 6.04 3.34
CA PHE A 80 13.74 6.99 2.30
C PHE A 80 14.61 8.10 2.88
N PHE A 81 14.25 8.65 4.05
CA PHE A 81 15.10 9.61 4.74
C PHE A 81 16.45 9.00 5.10
N TRP A 82 16.46 7.76 5.56
CA TRP A 82 17.69 7.02 5.82
C TRP A 82 18.56 6.91 4.58
N ALA A 83 17.98 6.51 3.43
CA ALA A 83 18.72 6.45 2.17
C ALA A 83 19.29 7.81 1.75
N TYR A 84 18.52 8.90 1.93
CA TYR A 84 18.96 10.27 1.66
C TYR A 84 20.10 10.73 2.58
N PHE A 85 20.00 10.49 3.89
CA PHE A 85 21.06 10.88 4.82
C PHE A 85 22.33 10.06 4.62
N HIS A 86 22.19 8.78 4.27
CA HIS A 86 23.33 7.94 3.94
C HIS A 86 24.09 8.47 2.72
N SER A 87 23.40 8.87 1.65
CA SER A 87 24.04 9.40 0.45
C SER A 87 24.59 10.83 0.64
N SER A 88 23.90 11.68 1.38
CA SER A 88 24.33 13.08 1.62
C SER A 88 25.48 13.24 2.59
N LEU A 89 25.57 12.39 3.62
CA LEU A 89 26.63 12.47 4.64
C LEU A 89 27.93 11.81 4.19
N SER A 90 27.87 10.81 3.31
CA SER A 90 29.04 10.14 2.74
C SER A 90 28.99 10.15 1.21
N VAL A 91 29.28 11.32 0.65
CA VAL A 91 29.28 11.54 -0.81
C VAL A 91 30.34 10.68 -1.48
N THR A 92 29.95 9.94 -2.52
CA THR A 92 30.86 9.11 -3.30
C THR A 92 31.82 9.95 -4.14
N VAL A 93 32.99 9.38 -4.46
CA VAL A 93 34.01 10.05 -5.28
C VAL A 93 33.45 10.47 -6.65
N ASP A 94 32.55 9.65 -7.21
CA ASP A 94 31.92 9.90 -8.51
C ASP A 94 31.07 11.18 -8.54
N LEU A 95 30.61 11.65 -7.37
CA LEU A 95 29.86 12.90 -7.21
C LEU A 95 30.76 14.11 -6.90
N GLY A 96 32.08 13.94 -6.88
CA GLY A 96 33.03 15.03 -6.63
C GLY A 96 33.13 15.47 -5.17
N PHE A 97 32.71 14.63 -4.22
CA PHE A 97 32.68 14.89 -2.77
C PHE A 97 31.83 16.09 -2.33
N CYS A 98 30.94 16.58 -3.20
CA CYS A 98 29.95 17.60 -2.87
C CYS A 98 28.54 17.00 -2.96
N TRP A 99 27.69 17.33 -1.99
CA TRP A 99 26.26 17.00 -2.01
C TRP A 99 25.46 18.15 -2.60
#